data_AF-A0A7J5WQT4-F1
#
_entry.id   AF-A0A7J5WQT4-F1
#
_cell.length_a   1.000
_cell.length_b   1.000
_cell.length_c   1.000
_cell.angle_alpha   90.00
_cell.angle_beta   90.00
_cell.angle_gamma   90.00
#
_symmetry.space_group_name_H-M   'P 1'
#
loop_
_entity.id
_entity.type
_entity.pdbx_description
1 polymer ?
#
loop_
_entity_poly.entity_id
_entity_poly.type
_entity_poly.pdbx_seq_one_letter_code
_entity_poly.pdbx_strand_id
1 'polypeptide(L)' 'MPTKKNKTVSLDTMIDRHIGKKGTAKRDKFEYNLNLELLGISIRKARNAQ' A
#
# COMPACT_ATOMS: atom_id res chain seq x y z
N MET A 1 -28.87 9.44 -19.10
CA MET A 1 -28.40 8.08 -18.77
C MET A 1 -28.14 8.01 -17.26
N PRO A 2 -28.65 7.01 -16.52
CA PRO A 2 -28.44 6.93 -15.08
C PRO A 2 -26.95 6.71 -14.79
N THR A 3 -26.33 7.67 -14.11
CA THR A 3 -24.91 7.65 -13.77
C THR A 3 -24.66 6.57 -12.71
N LYS A 4 -23.99 5.48 -13.12
CA LYS A 4 -23.60 4.39 -12.23
C LYS A 4 -22.63 4.94 -11.18
N LYS A 5 -23.03 5.01 -9.90
CA LYS A 5 -22.13 5.40 -8.80
C LYS A 5 -20.98 4.39 -8.71
N ASN A 6 -19.76 4.81 -9.04
CA ASN A 6 -18.56 4.02 -8.77
C ASN A 6 -18.43 3.83 -7.26
N LYS A 7 -18.40 2.57 -6.81
CA LYS A 7 -18.14 2.23 -5.41
C LYS A 7 -16.63 2.33 -5.16
N THR A 8 -16.13 3.55 -4.97
CA THR A 8 -14.75 3.76 -4.53
C THR A 8 -14.66 3.42 -3.05
N VAL A 9 -13.63 2.66 -2.69
CA VAL A 9 -13.28 2.41 -1.28
C VAL A 9 -11.85 2.88 -1.06
N SER A 10 -11.52 3.22 0.18
CA SER A 10 -10.14 3.59 0.50
C SER A 10 -9.22 2.39 0.32
N LEU A 11 -7.97 2.68 -0.04
CA LEU A 11 -6.94 1.65 -0.11
C LEU A 11 -6.85 0.90 1.22
N ASP A 12 -6.83 1.62 2.35
CA ASP A 12 -6.77 1.03 3.70
C ASP A 12 -7.87 -0.02 3.93
N THR A 13 -9.10 0.24 3.47
CA THR A 13 -10.20 -0.74 3.55
C THR A 13 -9.90 -2.01 2.76
N MET A 14 -9.28 -1.87 1.60
CA MET A 14 -8.90 -3.01 0.75
C MET A 14 -7.78 -3.82 1.36
N ILE A 15 -6.77 -3.16 1.93
CA ILE A 15 -5.67 -3.88 2.55
C ILE A 15 -6.08 -4.49 3.92
N ASP A 16 -6.98 -3.85 4.66
CA ASP A 16 -7.60 -4.47 5.83
C ASP A 16 -8.42 -5.72 5.48
N ARG A 17 -9.13 -5.70 4.33
CA ARG A 17 -9.89 -6.86 3.84
C ARG A 17 -9.01 -8.05 3.42
N HIS A 18 -7.86 -7.81 2.78
CA HIS A 18 -7.06 -8.89 2.17
C HIS A 18 -5.85 -9.31 3.02
N ILE A 19 -5.26 -8.36 3.76
CA ILE A 19 -4.04 -8.58 4.53
C ILE A 19 -4.36 -8.67 6.01
N GLY A 20 -5.23 -7.80 6.51
CA GLY A 20 -5.68 -7.77 7.89
C GLY A 20 -5.63 -6.35 8.46
N LYS A 21 -6.27 -6.15 9.61
CA LYS A 21 -6.28 -4.85 10.28
C LYS A 21 -4.88 -4.47 10.77
N LYS A 22 -4.64 -3.17 10.93
CA LYS A 22 -3.42 -2.63 11.57
C LYS A 22 -3.19 -3.26 12.95
N GLY A 23 -1.94 -3.61 13.24
CA GLY A 23 -1.53 -4.30 14.48
C GLY A 23 -1.73 -5.81 14.46
N THR A 24 -2.12 -6.40 13.32
CA THR A 24 -2.04 -7.85 13.15
C THR A 24 -0.67 -8.23 12.60
N ALA A 25 -0.08 -9.31 13.11
CA ALA A 25 1.25 -9.76 12.66
C ALA A 25 1.37 -9.92 11.14
N LYS A 26 0.28 -10.31 10.46
CA LYS A 26 0.23 -10.41 8.99
C LYS A 26 0.32 -9.05 8.30
N ARG A 27 -0.41 -8.05 8.80
CA ARG A 27 -0.37 -6.67 8.29
C ARG A 27 0.98 -6.02 8.55
N ASP A 28 1.52 -6.18 9.75
CA ASP A 28 2.78 -5.56 10.15
C ASP A 28 3.95 -6.12 9.32
N LYS A 29 3.98 -7.43 9.09
CA LYS A 29 4.97 -8.07 8.21
C LYS A 29 4.85 -7.57 6.76
N PHE A 30 3.62 -7.39 6.27
CA PHE A 30 3.39 -6.87 4.93
C PHE A 30 3.90 -5.43 4.80
N GLU A 31 3.56 -4.55 5.74
CA GLU A 31 3.98 -3.15 5.71
C GLU A 31 5.50 -3.01 5.85
N TYR A 32 6.13 -3.82 6.70
CA TYR A 32 7.58 -3.86 6.84
C TYR A 32 8.28 -4.18 5.51
N ASN A 33 7.85 -5.24 4.82
CA ASN A 33 8.42 -5.63 3.53
C ASN A 33 8.18 -4.55 2.46
N LEU A 34 6.98 -3.98 2.41
CA LEU A 34 6.65 -2.93 1.45
C LEU A 34 7.53 -1.69 1.67
N ASN A 35 7.74 -1.29 2.93
CA ASN A 35 8.59 -0.15 3.25
C ASN A 35 10.05 -0.38 2.85
N LEU A 36 10.58 -1.60 3.03
CA LEU A 36 11.94 -1.95 2.58
C LEU A 36 12.08 -1.84 1.06
N GLU A 37 11.11 -2.33 0.29
CA GLU A 37 11.12 -2.24 -1.16
C GLU A 37 11.06 -0.77 -1.64
N LEU A 38 10.12 0.01 -1.08
CA LEU A 38 9.95 1.42 -1.43
C LEU A 38 11.21 2.24 -1.10
N LEU A 39 11.87 1.94 0.02
CA LEU A 39 13.13 2.56 0.40
C LEU A 39 14.23 2.26 -0.64
N GLY A 40 14.40 1.01 -1.04
CA GLY A 40 15.37 0.61 -2.06
C GLY A 40 15.13 1.31 -3.40
N ILE A 41 13.86 1.39 -3.84
CA ILE A 41 13.47 2.13 -5.05
C ILE A 41 13.82 3.62 -4.90
N SER A 42 13.52 4.21 -3.75
CA SER A 42 13.75 5.64 -3.49
C SER A 42 15.24 5.98 -3.50
N ILE A 43 16.08 5.15 -2.88
CA ILE A 43 17.55 5.31 -2.90
C ILE A 43 18.07 5.23 -4.34
N ARG A 44 17.61 4.25 -5.13
CA ARG A 44 18.02 4.10 -6.53
C ARG A 44 17.63 5.31 -7.36
N LYS A 45 16.41 5.81 -7.18
CA LYS A 45 15.93 7.03 -7.84
C LYS A 45 16.77 8.24 -7.47
N ALA A 46 17.09 8.42 -6.18
CA ALA A 46 17.91 9.52 -5.71
C ALA A 46 19.32 9.50 -6.31
N ARG A 47 19.95 8.31 -6.40
CA ARG A 47 21.27 8.15 -7.02
C ARG A 47 21.25 8.49 -8.51
N ASN A 48 20.20 8.11 -9.23
CA ASN A 48 20.07 8.39 -10.66
C ASN A 48 19.71 9.86 -10.97
N ALA A 49 19.25 10.61 -9.96
CA ALA A 49 18.92 12.02 -10.09
C ALA A 49 20.12 12.95 -9.79
N GLN A 50 21.24 12.37 -9.35
CA GLN A 50 22.52 13.04 -9.12
C GLN A 50 23.41 12.92 -10.36
#